data_AF-A0A1G2D200-F1
#
_entry.id   AF-A0A1G2D200-F1
#
_cell.length_a   1.000
_cell.length_b   1.000
_cell.length_c   1.000
_cell.angle_alpha   90.00
_cell.angle_beta   90.00
_cell.angle_gamma   90.00
#
_symmetry.space_group_name_H-M   'P 1'
#
loop_
_entity.id
_entity.type
_entity.pdbx_description
1 polymer ?
#
loop_
_entity_poly.entity_id
_entity_poly.type
_entity_poly.pdbx_seq_one_letter_code
_entity_poly.pdbx_strand_id
1 'polypeptide(L)'
;MLSHESSESTFLNTGGIRESFEEEQSSIGERLPLDLAQLPEFEGKTQIFRELYGGGADILLDLEGHVSRGEYRVILGDDASGRIPTLFMANAIKEIYSKRDHKAPAVRFVAGGDRYGDNSLAGKFNSYQKGRKLAAYFKKLEPLIQQTTHERLLLVTEAISRGRGIAPLVEGLNEVGIPFDIACFSTPEDKKALEKKWGIHIAQGRGGAGVYSLTEWSGVTKNPNDLHTRPASLHEKTPSQRHASMKYARVEAKLTAHQLASWFLGSKDGRQDDNQSNTIEERLAA
;
A
#
# COMPACT_ATOMS: atom_id res chain seq x y z
N MET A 1 36.85 -47.29 19.33
CA MET A 1 36.85 -45.84 19.04
C MET A 1 36.13 -45.65 17.73
N LEU A 2 34.82 -45.41 17.81
CA LEU A 2 33.91 -45.19 16.68
C LEU A 2 33.54 -43.71 16.70
N SER A 3 33.85 -42.96 15.64
CA SER A 3 33.31 -41.63 15.40
C SER A 3 32.32 -41.72 14.25
N HIS A 4 31.05 -41.87 14.61
CA HIS A 4 29.91 -41.70 13.73
C HIS A 4 29.78 -40.22 13.35
N GLU A 5 29.74 -39.95 12.05
CA GLU A 5 29.13 -38.74 11.51
C GLU A 5 27.61 -38.86 11.72
N SER A 6 27.07 -38.02 12.61
CA SER A 6 25.62 -37.82 12.73
C SER A 6 25.24 -36.53 12.01
N SER A 7 24.56 -36.70 10.88
CA SER A 7 23.83 -35.68 10.16
C SER A 7 22.62 -35.22 10.98
N GLU A 8 22.71 -34.04 11.59
CA GLU A 8 21.53 -33.37 12.13
C GLU A 8 20.88 -32.52 11.03
N SER A 9 19.88 -33.12 10.37
CA SER A 9 18.92 -32.38 9.56
C SER A 9 18.07 -31.50 10.46
N THR A 10 18.30 -30.19 10.45
CA THR A 10 17.41 -29.25 11.11
C THR A 10 16.12 -29.14 10.29
N PHE A 11 15.09 -29.86 10.73
CA PHE A 11 13.72 -29.72 10.23
C PHE A 11 13.26 -28.27 10.40
N LEU A 12 13.13 -27.56 9.28
CA LEU A 12 12.38 -26.30 9.25
C LEU A 12 10.91 -26.65 9.44
N ASN A 13 10.42 -26.38 10.65
CA ASN A 13 9.02 -26.40 11.02
C ASN A 13 8.26 -25.42 10.11
N THR A 14 7.61 -25.95 9.07
CA THR A 14 6.78 -25.21 8.11
C THR A 14 5.30 -25.20 8.51
N GLY A 15 4.96 -25.67 9.72
CA GLY A 15 3.59 -25.88 10.19
C GLY A 15 2.86 -24.65 10.75
N GLY A 16 3.31 -23.41 10.51
CA GLY A 16 2.72 -22.23 11.18
C GLY A 16 2.11 -21.15 10.27
N ILE A 17 2.28 -21.23 8.95
CA ILE A 17 1.91 -20.11 8.04
C ILE A 17 0.79 -20.48 7.06
N ARG A 18 0.45 -21.77 6.94
CA ARG A 18 -0.55 -22.23 5.97
C ARG A 18 -1.98 -22.24 6.50
N GLU A 19 -2.19 -22.40 7.80
CA GLU A 19 -3.54 -22.54 8.39
C GLU A 19 -4.29 -21.21 8.54
N SER A 20 -3.61 -20.06 8.53
CA SER A 20 -4.27 -18.76 8.69
C SER A 20 -4.85 -18.17 7.39
N PHE A 21 -4.53 -18.74 6.22
CA PHE A 21 -5.00 -18.22 4.93
C PHE A 21 -6.31 -18.86 4.45
N GLU A 22 -6.59 -20.10 4.85
CA GLU A 22 -7.81 -20.81 4.45
C GLU A 22 -9.01 -20.43 5.33
N GLU A 23 -8.81 -20.13 6.62
CA GLU A 23 -9.88 -19.56 7.47
C GLU A 23 -10.30 -18.15 7.01
N GLU A 24 -9.38 -17.37 6.43
CA GLU A 24 -9.68 -16.00 5.98
C GLU A 24 -10.50 -15.96 4.68
N GLN A 25 -10.47 -17.03 3.87
CA GLN A 25 -11.31 -17.16 2.66
C GLN A 25 -12.76 -17.54 2.95
N SER A 26 -13.04 -18.21 4.08
CA SER A 26 -14.40 -18.56 4.52
C SER A 26 -15.21 -17.33 4.96
N SER A 27 -14.53 -16.25 5.39
CA SER A 27 -15.16 -15.03 5.91
C SER A 27 -15.62 -14.01 4.86
N ILE A 28 -15.51 -14.31 3.55
CA ILE A 28 -15.91 -13.40 2.45
C ILE A 28 -17.42 -13.09 2.49
N GLY A 29 -18.22 -13.86 3.25
CA GLY A 29 -19.63 -13.58 3.53
C GLY A 29 -19.94 -12.75 4.78
N GLU A 30 -18.96 -12.45 5.65
CA GLU A 30 -19.21 -11.57 6.80
C GLU A 30 -19.19 -10.12 6.35
N ARG A 31 -20.36 -9.59 6.00
CA ARG A 31 -20.66 -8.17 6.18
C ARG A 31 -20.10 -7.77 7.55
N LEU A 32 -19.39 -6.64 7.62
CA LEU A 32 -19.14 -5.98 8.90
C LEU A 32 -20.43 -6.07 9.73
N PRO A 33 -20.37 -6.48 11.02
CA PRO A 33 -21.51 -6.28 11.90
C PRO A 33 -21.91 -4.82 11.73
N LEU A 34 -23.12 -4.58 11.22
CA LEU A 34 -23.65 -3.22 10.95
C LEU A 34 -23.46 -2.29 12.17
N ASP A 35 -23.36 -2.89 13.35
CA ASP A 35 -23.11 -2.29 14.65
C ASP A 35 -21.79 -1.49 14.75
N LEU A 36 -20.70 -1.91 14.09
CA LEU A 36 -19.41 -1.19 14.17
C LEU A 36 -19.42 0.16 13.44
N ALA A 37 -20.24 0.29 12.39
CA ALA A 37 -20.37 1.53 11.62
C ALA A 37 -21.28 2.56 12.31
N GLN A 38 -22.07 2.15 13.31
CA GLN A 38 -23.00 3.03 14.05
C GLN A 38 -22.38 3.61 15.33
N LEU A 39 -21.16 3.21 15.68
CA LEU A 39 -20.44 3.77 16.82
C LEU A 39 -20.08 5.25 16.53
N PRO A 40 -20.41 6.21 17.43
CA PRO A 40 -20.18 7.65 17.23
C PRO A 40 -18.73 8.03 16.90
N GLU A 41 -17.77 7.20 17.33
CA GLU A 41 -16.36 7.36 17.02
C GLU A 41 -16.02 7.11 15.54
N PHE A 42 -16.97 6.63 14.72
CA PHE A 42 -16.80 6.40 13.28
C PHE A 42 -17.59 7.31 12.35
N GLU A 43 -18.39 8.22 12.91
CA GLU A 43 -19.07 9.26 12.14
C GLU A 43 -18.01 10.16 11.46
N GLY A 44 -18.12 10.35 10.13
CA GLY A 44 -17.12 11.07 9.32
C GLY A 44 -15.97 10.22 8.74
N LYS A 45 -15.77 8.98 9.20
CA LYS A 45 -14.73 8.08 8.64
C LYS A 45 -15.09 7.52 7.26
N THR A 46 -16.38 7.43 6.92
CA THR A 46 -16.86 7.07 5.58
C THR A 46 -16.38 8.05 4.50
N GLN A 47 -16.27 9.34 4.82
CA GLN A 47 -15.81 10.35 3.87
C GLN A 47 -14.37 10.08 3.42
N ILE A 48 -13.52 9.59 4.32
CA ILE A 48 -12.12 9.25 4.01
C ILE A 48 -12.05 8.12 2.99
N PHE A 49 -12.91 7.11 3.11
CA PHE A 49 -12.96 6.02 2.12
C PHE A 49 -13.56 6.47 0.78
N ARG A 50 -14.49 7.44 0.78
CA ARG A 50 -14.96 8.08 -0.45
C ARG A 50 -13.84 8.85 -1.16
N GLU A 51 -13.02 9.58 -0.41
CA GLU A 51 -11.84 10.25 -0.96
C GLU A 51 -10.78 9.27 -1.47
N LEU A 52 -10.56 8.16 -0.76
CA LEU A 52 -9.70 7.07 -1.24
C LEU A 52 -10.25 6.46 -2.53
N TYR A 53 -11.56 6.27 -2.64
CA TYR A 53 -12.19 5.81 -3.88
C TYR A 53 -11.91 6.77 -5.03
N GLY A 54 -12.21 8.06 -4.86
CA GLY A 54 -12.01 9.08 -5.90
C GLY A 54 -10.54 9.19 -6.32
N GLY A 55 -9.62 9.28 -5.35
CA GLY A 55 -8.19 9.32 -5.63
C GLY A 55 -7.67 8.03 -6.27
N GLY A 56 -8.17 6.87 -5.84
CA GLY A 56 -7.84 5.58 -6.41
C GLY A 56 -8.30 5.42 -7.86
N ALA A 57 -9.47 5.96 -8.19
CA ALA A 57 -9.98 5.98 -9.56
C ALA A 57 -9.07 6.79 -10.49
N ASP A 58 -8.68 7.99 -10.08
CA ASP A 58 -7.74 8.82 -10.85
C ASP A 58 -6.39 8.11 -11.05
N ILE A 59 -5.85 7.50 -9.98
CA ILE A 59 -4.59 6.75 -10.03
C ILE A 59 -4.71 5.56 -11.00
N LEU A 60 -5.79 4.78 -10.93
CA LEU A 60 -5.97 3.62 -11.81
C LEU A 60 -6.15 4.03 -13.28
N LEU A 61 -6.73 5.19 -13.56
CA LEU A 61 -6.82 5.73 -14.92
C LEU A 61 -5.43 6.14 -15.46
N ASP A 62 -4.63 6.84 -14.65
CA ASP A 62 -3.27 7.23 -15.04
C ASP A 62 -2.39 5.98 -15.27
N LEU A 63 -2.58 4.92 -14.47
CA LEU A 63 -1.85 3.66 -14.57
C LEU A 63 -2.53 2.59 -15.44
N GLU A 64 -3.59 2.93 -16.18
CA GLU A 64 -4.47 1.94 -16.82
C GLU A 64 -3.71 0.92 -17.66
N GLY A 65 -2.75 1.39 -18.47
CA GLY A 65 -1.98 0.53 -19.36
C GLY A 65 -1.17 -0.52 -18.58
N HIS A 66 -0.50 -0.12 -17.51
CA HIS A 66 0.32 -1.00 -16.68
C HIS A 66 -0.56 -1.98 -15.87
N VAL A 67 -1.67 -1.48 -15.29
CA VAL A 67 -2.63 -2.31 -14.57
C VAL A 67 -3.26 -3.35 -15.51
N SER A 68 -3.68 -2.93 -16.70
CA SER A 68 -4.38 -3.81 -17.64
C SER A 68 -3.51 -4.92 -18.21
N ARG A 69 -2.19 -4.76 -18.20
CA ARG A 69 -1.22 -5.76 -18.66
C ARG A 69 -0.66 -6.65 -17.55
N GLY A 70 -1.09 -6.46 -16.30
CA GLY A 70 -0.61 -7.29 -15.20
C GLY A 70 0.82 -6.99 -14.75
N GLU A 71 1.35 -5.79 -15.06
CA GLU A 71 2.78 -5.49 -14.90
C GLU A 71 3.25 -5.34 -13.45
N TYR A 72 2.37 -4.97 -12.51
CA TYR A 72 2.76 -4.77 -11.12
C TYR A 72 2.91 -6.09 -10.38
N ARG A 73 4.15 -6.45 -10.03
CA ARG A 73 4.47 -7.70 -9.31
C ARG A 73 4.63 -7.48 -7.81
N VAL A 74 5.00 -6.27 -7.42
CA VAL A 74 5.16 -5.86 -6.03
C VAL A 74 4.47 -4.53 -5.83
N ILE A 75 3.67 -4.44 -4.77
CA ILE A 75 3.14 -3.17 -4.25
C ILE A 75 3.89 -2.89 -2.95
N LEU A 76 4.60 -1.78 -2.90
CA LEU A 76 5.40 -1.35 -1.76
C LEU A 76 4.73 -0.13 -1.14
N GLY A 77 4.26 -0.25 0.10
CA GLY A 77 3.72 0.88 0.85
C GLY A 77 4.77 1.60 1.67
N ASP A 78 4.73 2.93 1.68
CA ASP A 78 5.34 3.70 2.78
C ASP A 78 4.54 3.40 4.06
N ASP A 79 5.18 2.72 5.00
CA ASP A 79 4.51 2.13 6.15
C ASP A 79 3.92 3.21 7.09
N ALA A 80 3.10 2.87 8.08
CA ALA A 80 2.29 3.81 8.88
C ALA A 80 1.26 4.62 8.07
N SER A 81 1.53 5.88 7.70
CA SER A 81 0.56 6.78 7.05
C SER A 81 0.08 6.27 5.68
N GLY A 82 0.98 5.67 4.89
CA GLY A 82 0.65 5.06 3.62
C GLY A 82 0.06 3.65 3.73
N ARG A 83 -0.09 3.08 4.93
CA ARG A 83 -0.51 1.66 5.07
C ARG A 83 -1.93 1.40 4.56
N ILE A 84 -2.91 2.18 4.98
CA ILE A 84 -4.30 2.00 4.54
C ILE A 84 -4.45 2.27 3.03
N PRO A 85 -3.91 3.37 2.46
CA PRO A 85 -3.96 3.60 1.01
C PRO A 85 -3.27 2.47 0.21
N THR A 86 -2.16 1.92 0.72
CA THR A 86 -1.47 0.78 0.11
C THR A 86 -2.35 -0.47 0.11
N LEU A 87 -2.98 -0.81 1.25
CA LEU A 87 -3.86 -1.98 1.34
C LEU A 87 -5.07 -1.84 0.41
N PHE A 88 -5.66 -0.64 0.36
CA PHE A 88 -6.73 -0.30 -0.57
C PHE A 88 -6.32 -0.52 -2.03
N MET A 89 -5.22 0.10 -2.49
CA MET A 89 -4.74 -0.10 -3.87
C MET A 89 -4.36 -1.54 -4.16
N ALA A 90 -3.72 -2.23 -3.20
CA ALA A 90 -3.33 -3.61 -3.36
C ALA A 90 -4.53 -4.55 -3.51
N ASN A 91 -5.60 -4.34 -2.74
CA ASN A 91 -6.81 -5.12 -2.86
C ASN A 91 -7.48 -4.87 -4.22
N ALA A 92 -7.54 -3.62 -4.68
CA ALA A 92 -8.14 -3.28 -5.97
C ALA A 92 -7.38 -3.93 -7.14
N ILE A 93 -6.04 -3.78 -7.17
CA ILE A 93 -5.20 -4.35 -8.22
C ILE A 93 -5.24 -5.88 -8.20
N LYS A 94 -5.19 -6.51 -7.01
CA LYS A 94 -5.30 -7.98 -6.90
C LYS A 94 -6.61 -8.49 -7.47
N GLU A 95 -7.71 -7.79 -7.22
CA GLU A 95 -9.00 -8.17 -7.74
C GLU A 95 -9.06 -8.02 -9.26
N ILE A 96 -8.61 -6.89 -9.80
CA ILE A 96 -8.50 -6.67 -11.25
C ILE A 96 -7.67 -7.79 -11.90
N TYR A 97 -6.54 -8.13 -11.28
CA TYR A 97 -5.62 -9.16 -11.78
C TYR A 97 -6.27 -10.55 -11.75
N SER A 98 -6.96 -10.88 -10.66
CA SER A 98 -7.70 -12.15 -10.55
C SER A 98 -8.77 -12.30 -11.63
N LYS A 99 -9.44 -11.22 -12.04
CA LYS A 99 -10.46 -11.25 -13.10
C LYS A 99 -9.88 -11.31 -14.51
N ARG A 100 -8.60 -10.97 -14.68
CA ARG A 100 -7.87 -10.95 -15.96
C ARG A 100 -6.77 -12.01 -16.07
N ASP A 101 -6.79 -13.01 -15.19
CA ASP A 101 -5.81 -14.10 -15.14
C ASP A 101 -4.35 -13.62 -15.05
N HIS A 102 -4.13 -12.53 -14.30
CA HIS A 102 -2.80 -12.05 -13.95
C HIS A 102 -2.41 -12.52 -12.55
N LYS A 103 -1.13 -12.84 -12.37
CA LYS A 103 -0.62 -13.28 -11.06
C LYS A 103 -0.66 -12.11 -10.07
N ALA A 104 -1.26 -12.32 -8.90
CA ALA A 104 -1.39 -11.29 -7.89
C ALA A 104 -0.04 -10.67 -7.46
N PRO A 105 0.02 -9.34 -7.20
CA PRO A 105 1.21 -8.71 -6.65
C PRO A 105 1.47 -9.11 -5.19
N ALA A 106 2.75 -9.24 -4.86
CA ALA A 106 3.19 -9.31 -3.46
C ALA A 106 3.05 -7.92 -2.82
N VAL A 107 2.54 -7.86 -1.58
CA VAL A 107 2.44 -6.59 -0.84
C VAL A 107 3.56 -6.53 0.20
N ARG A 108 4.27 -5.41 0.25
CA ARG A 108 5.36 -5.15 1.19
C ARG A 108 5.22 -3.76 1.78
N PHE A 109 5.80 -3.58 2.96
CA PHE A 109 5.81 -2.31 3.66
C PHE A 109 7.24 -1.98 4.08
N VAL A 110 7.60 -0.73 3.92
CA VAL A 110 8.87 -0.19 4.38
C VAL A 110 8.61 1.15 5.04
N ALA A 111 9.22 1.39 6.20
CA ALA A 111 9.14 2.69 6.83
C ALA A 111 9.96 3.69 6.00
N GLY A 112 9.29 4.43 5.12
CA GLY A 112 9.81 5.67 4.55
C GLY A 112 9.89 6.75 5.63
N GLY A 113 10.00 8.00 5.21
CA GLY A 113 10.05 9.12 6.12
C GLY A 113 11.44 9.75 6.25
N ASP A 114 11.37 11.01 6.65
CA ASP A 114 12.21 12.14 6.25
C ASP A 114 13.69 11.86 6.06
N ARG A 115 14.29 12.66 5.17
CA ARG A 115 15.65 13.15 5.38
C ARG A 115 15.74 13.67 6.82
N TYR A 116 16.15 12.77 7.71
CA TYR A 116 16.85 12.97 8.96
C TYR A 116 16.98 14.46 9.24
N GLY A 117 15.99 15.00 9.95
CA GLY A 117 15.76 16.45 10.12
C GLY A 117 16.87 17.19 10.86
N ASP A 118 18.04 16.59 10.95
CA ASP A 118 19.23 17.17 11.49
C ASP A 118 20.30 17.22 10.40
N ASN A 119 20.63 18.43 9.95
CA ASN A 119 21.78 18.67 9.06
C ASN A 119 23.12 18.37 9.75
N SER A 120 23.12 17.90 11.00
CA SER A 120 24.30 17.38 11.67
C SER A 120 24.93 16.20 10.93
N LEU A 121 26.19 15.96 11.26
CA LEU A 121 26.93 14.77 10.87
C LEU A 121 26.19 13.48 11.26
N ALA A 122 25.54 13.45 12.43
CA ALA A 122 24.81 12.27 12.90
C ALA A 122 23.56 12.00 12.05
N GLY A 123 22.79 13.05 11.70
CA GLY A 123 21.64 12.91 10.80
C GLY A 123 22.04 12.43 9.39
N LYS A 124 23.13 12.97 8.84
CA LYS A 124 23.69 12.52 7.55
C LYS A 124 24.19 11.08 7.59
N PHE A 125 24.87 10.68 8.65
CA PHE A 125 25.36 9.30 8.82
C PHE A 125 24.21 8.29 8.92
N ASN A 126 23.18 8.60 9.71
CA ASN A 126 21.99 7.76 9.82
C ASN A 126 21.24 7.65 8.47
N SER A 127 21.18 8.76 7.72
CA SER A 127 20.66 8.78 6.35
C SER A 127 21.35 7.78 5.45
N TYR A 128 22.68 7.83 5.44
CA TYR A 128 23.50 6.93 4.65
C TYR A 128 23.29 5.47 5.05
N GLN A 129 23.26 5.17 6.35
CA GLN A 129 23.04 3.81 6.83
C GLN A 129 21.68 3.25 6.42
N LYS A 130 20.60 4.01 6.52
CA LYS A 130 19.28 3.54 6.07
C LYS A 130 19.21 3.41 4.56
N GLY A 131 19.83 4.32 3.80
CA GLY A 131 19.95 4.19 2.34
C GLY A 131 20.53 2.84 1.96
N ARG A 132 21.65 2.43 2.58
CA ARG A 132 22.24 1.10 2.37
C ARG A 132 21.32 -0.05 2.78
N LYS A 133 20.61 0.08 3.90
CA LYS A 133 19.64 -0.93 4.35
C LYS A 133 18.47 -1.05 3.38
N LEU A 134 17.99 0.07 2.81
CA LEU A 134 16.93 0.12 1.80
C LEU A 134 17.39 -0.53 0.50
N ALA A 135 18.56 -0.16 -0.02
CA ALA A 135 19.13 -0.77 -1.22
C ALA A 135 19.29 -2.30 -1.06
N ALA A 136 19.82 -2.75 0.09
CA ALA A 136 19.94 -4.18 0.40
C ALA A 136 18.56 -4.88 0.52
N TYR A 137 17.54 -4.19 1.02
CA TYR A 137 16.18 -4.70 1.07
C TYR A 137 15.56 -4.79 -0.34
N PHE A 138 15.70 -3.75 -1.17
CA PHE A 138 15.18 -3.71 -2.53
C PHE A 138 15.85 -4.74 -3.44
N LYS A 139 17.15 -5.00 -3.27
CA LYS A 139 17.82 -6.10 -3.97
C LYS A 139 17.20 -7.48 -3.69
N LYS A 140 16.57 -7.67 -2.53
CA LYS A 140 15.82 -8.91 -2.23
C LYS A 140 14.45 -8.96 -2.92
N LEU A 141 13.92 -7.83 -3.37
CA LEU A 141 12.67 -7.74 -4.12
C LEU A 141 12.89 -7.93 -5.63
N GLU A 142 14.09 -7.65 -6.14
CA GLU A 142 14.44 -7.78 -7.55
C GLU A 142 14.00 -9.11 -8.20
N PRO A 143 14.20 -10.30 -7.58
CA PRO A 143 13.75 -11.57 -8.19
C PRO A 143 12.23 -11.72 -8.32
N LEU A 144 11.45 -10.90 -7.60
CA LEU A 144 9.99 -10.89 -7.69
C LEU A 144 9.48 -9.99 -8.84
N ILE A 145 10.32 -9.08 -9.34
CA ILE A 145 9.96 -8.01 -10.27
C ILE A 145 10.66 -8.16 -11.61
N GLN A 146 11.85 -8.75 -11.69
CA GLN A 146 12.58 -8.88 -12.95
C GLN A 146 12.42 -10.28 -13.57
N GLN A 147 11.23 -10.88 -13.50
CA GLN A 147 10.98 -12.13 -14.24
C GLN A 147 10.78 -11.85 -15.73
N THR A 148 10.33 -10.64 -16.08
CA THR A 148 10.25 -10.16 -17.47
C THR A 148 10.65 -8.67 -17.58
N THR A 149 10.83 -8.19 -18.81
CA THR A 149 11.19 -6.78 -19.10
C THR A 149 10.07 -5.77 -18.84
N HIS A 150 8.84 -6.23 -18.61
CA HIS A 150 7.67 -5.37 -18.45
C HIS A 150 7.18 -5.28 -17.01
N GLU A 151 7.75 -6.07 -16.11
CA GLU A 151 7.31 -6.13 -14.73
C GLU A 151 7.84 -4.96 -13.90
N ARG A 152 6.99 -4.45 -13.00
CA ARG A 152 7.20 -3.20 -12.27
C ARG A 152 6.82 -3.35 -10.80
N LEU A 153 7.37 -2.45 -9.99
CA LEU A 153 6.89 -2.17 -8.64
C LEU A 153 5.94 -0.96 -8.65
N LEU A 154 4.92 -0.99 -7.81
CA LEU A 154 4.10 0.18 -7.51
C LEU A 154 4.41 0.67 -6.09
N LEU A 155 5.02 1.84 -5.96
CA LEU A 155 5.26 2.49 -4.68
C LEU A 155 4.03 3.31 -4.31
N VAL A 156 3.37 2.99 -3.20
CA VAL A 156 2.15 3.68 -2.76
C VAL A 156 2.44 4.54 -1.54
N THR A 157 2.01 5.79 -1.60
CA THR A 157 2.07 6.77 -0.52
C THR A 157 0.77 7.57 -0.47
N GLU A 158 0.38 7.95 0.72
CA GLU A 158 -0.67 8.93 0.99
C GLU A 158 -0.35 10.31 0.41
N ALA A 159 0.89 10.81 0.60
CA ALA A 159 1.19 12.19 0.28
C ALA A 159 2.66 12.47 -0.04
N ILE A 160 2.86 13.36 -1.02
CA ILE A 160 4.16 13.88 -1.39
C ILE A 160 4.06 15.40 -1.36
N SER A 161 4.63 16.08 -0.36
CA SER A 161 4.77 17.54 -0.41
C SER A 161 5.97 17.91 -1.29
N ARG A 162 7.17 18.04 -0.70
CA ARG A 162 8.42 18.38 -1.42
C ARG A 162 9.29 17.18 -1.79
N GLY A 163 8.74 15.97 -1.71
CA GLY A 163 9.46 14.73 -2.02
C GLY A 163 10.53 14.27 -1.01
N ARG A 164 10.81 15.02 0.07
CA ARG A 164 11.87 14.66 1.04
C ARG A 164 11.66 13.33 1.75
N GLY A 165 10.42 13.02 2.13
CA GLY A 165 10.08 11.79 2.86
C GLY A 165 10.18 10.51 2.02
N ILE A 166 9.91 10.63 0.72
CA ILE A 166 9.90 9.50 -0.22
C ILE A 166 11.22 9.36 -0.99
N ALA A 167 12.04 10.42 -1.05
CA ALA A 167 13.31 10.43 -1.77
C ALA A 167 14.22 9.23 -1.45
N PRO A 168 14.43 8.79 -0.19
CA PRO A 168 15.27 7.63 0.08
C PRO A 168 14.74 6.32 -0.53
N LEU A 169 13.41 6.18 -0.64
CA LEU A 169 12.80 5.02 -1.29
C LEU A 169 13.02 5.07 -2.80
N VAL A 170 12.78 6.23 -3.41
CA VAL A 170 12.97 6.47 -4.85
C VAL A 170 14.43 6.28 -5.25
N GLU A 171 15.35 6.92 -4.53
CA GLU A 171 16.80 6.83 -4.79
C GLU A 171 17.30 5.40 -4.61
N GLY A 172 16.86 4.68 -3.57
CA GLY A 172 17.24 3.28 -3.37
C GLY A 172 16.68 2.33 -4.44
N LEU A 173 15.46 2.54 -4.92
CA LEU A 173 14.89 1.74 -6.02
C LEU A 173 15.62 2.00 -7.34
N ASN A 174 15.94 3.27 -7.62
CA ASN A 174 16.74 3.67 -8.78
C ASN A 174 18.17 3.10 -8.73
N GLU A 175 18.81 3.08 -7.56
CA GLU A 175 20.16 2.50 -7.38
C GLU A 175 20.19 1.01 -7.72
N VAL A 176 19.13 0.27 -7.38
CA VAL A 176 19.01 -1.17 -7.70
C VAL A 176 18.54 -1.40 -9.15
N GLY A 177 18.03 -0.39 -9.84
CA GLY A 177 17.53 -0.52 -11.22
C GLY A 177 16.19 -1.25 -11.31
N ILE A 178 15.37 -1.20 -10.26
CA ILE A 178 14.00 -1.76 -10.29
C ILE A 178 13.09 -0.78 -11.03
N PRO A 179 12.37 -1.18 -12.09
CA PRO A 179 11.36 -0.33 -12.71
C PRO A 179 10.17 -0.13 -11.77
N PHE A 180 9.73 1.12 -11.59
CA PHE A 180 8.58 1.40 -10.73
C PHE A 180 7.84 2.67 -11.13
N ASP A 181 6.59 2.74 -10.66
CA ASP A 181 5.75 3.94 -10.66
C ASP A 181 5.40 4.30 -9.21
N ILE A 182 4.96 5.54 -9.00
CA ILE A 182 4.47 5.99 -7.69
C ILE A 182 2.97 6.27 -7.79
N ALA A 183 2.18 5.71 -6.88
CA ALA A 183 0.80 6.11 -6.64
C ALA A 183 0.74 7.01 -5.41
N CYS A 184 0.32 8.26 -5.59
CA CYS A 184 0.17 9.24 -4.53
C CYS A 184 -1.27 9.75 -4.47
N PHE A 185 -1.90 9.66 -3.29
CA PHE A 185 -3.29 10.08 -3.12
C PHE A 185 -3.46 11.60 -3.05
N SER A 186 -2.53 12.29 -2.39
CA SER A 186 -2.50 13.76 -2.35
C SER A 186 -1.92 14.35 -3.64
N THR A 187 -2.19 15.63 -3.89
CA THR A 187 -1.55 16.40 -4.97
C THR A 187 -0.13 16.83 -4.58
N PRO A 188 0.92 16.37 -5.29
CA PRO A 188 2.26 16.88 -5.05
C PRO A 188 2.42 18.32 -5.51
N GLU A 189 3.06 19.16 -4.68
CA GLU A 189 3.27 20.60 -4.96
C GLU A 189 3.95 20.81 -6.33
N ASP A 190 4.94 19.97 -6.66
CA ASP A 190 5.73 20.07 -7.90
C ASP A 190 5.85 18.72 -8.64
N LYS A 191 4.72 18.03 -8.92
CA LYS A 191 4.70 16.70 -9.58
C LYS A 191 5.66 16.60 -10.76
N LYS A 192 5.56 17.50 -11.74
CA LYS A 192 6.39 17.47 -12.97
C LYS A 192 7.89 17.62 -12.68
N ALA A 193 8.25 18.43 -11.68
CA ALA A 193 9.65 18.61 -11.31
C ALA A 193 10.20 17.34 -10.62
N LEU A 194 9.40 16.68 -9.79
CA LEU A 194 9.75 15.42 -9.15
C LEU A 194 9.89 14.28 -10.17
N GLU A 195 8.93 14.14 -11.09
CA GLU A 195 9.01 13.16 -12.20
C GLU A 195 10.27 13.38 -13.04
N LYS A 196 10.55 14.63 -13.43
CA LYS A 196 11.78 14.98 -14.18
C LYS A 196 13.05 14.67 -13.39
N LYS A 197 13.06 15.00 -12.09
CA LYS A 197 14.23 14.79 -11.21
C LYS A 197 14.56 13.31 -11.06
N TRP A 198 13.53 12.47 -10.90
CA TRP A 198 13.70 11.06 -10.58
C TRP A 198 13.61 10.14 -11.79
N GLY A 199 13.15 10.64 -12.95
CA GLY A 199 12.96 9.82 -14.15
C GLY A 199 11.86 8.77 -13.99
N ILE A 200 10.87 9.05 -13.14
CA ILE A 200 9.79 8.12 -12.79
C ILE A 200 8.43 8.78 -13.03
N HIS A 201 7.40 7.96 -13.22
CA HIS A 201 6.03 8.42 -13.33
C HIS A 201 5.36 8.44 -11.94
N ILE A 202 4.60 9.51 -11.66
CA ILE A 202 3.79 9.66 -10.45
C ILE A 202 2.32 9.70 -10.86
N ALA A 203 1.58 8.62 -10.62
CA ALA A 203 0.12 8.64 -10.68
C ALA A 203 -0.45 9.36 -9.46
N GLN A 204 -1.34 10.30 -9.71
CA GLN A 204 -1.84 11.23 -8.70
C GLN A 204 -3.37 11.12 -8.53
N GLY A 205 -3.81 11.04 -7.28
CA GLY A 205 -5.22 11.15 -6.89
C GLY A 205 -5.62 12.57 -6.43
N ARG A 206 -6.91 12.73 -6.15
CA ARG A 206 -7.52 13.96 -5.62
C ARG A 206 -8.10 13.79 -4.20
N GLY A 207 -7.46 13.02 -3.32
CA GLY A 207 -8.03 12.75 -1.98
C GLY A 207 -7.11 12.03 -1.00
N GLY A 208 -7.65 11.55 0.12
CA GLY A 208 -6.95 10.62 1.02
C GLY A 208 -6.02 11.28 2.05
N ALA A 209 -5.94 12.61 2.07
CA ALA A 209 -5.17 13.35 3.06
C ALA A 209 -5.65 13.09 4.50
N GLY A 210 -6.96 12.84 4.69
CA GLY A 210 -7.55 12.52 5.99
C GLY A 210 -7.04 11.22 6.62
N VAL A 211 -6.50 10.29 5.82
CA VAL A 211 -5.92 9.03 6.32
C VAL A 211 -4.64 9.29 7.12
N TYR A 212 -3.90 10.36 6.80
CA TYR A 212 -2.64 10.71 7.46
C TYR A 212 -2.81 10.94 8.97
N SER A 213 -3.93 11.56 9.37
CA SER A 213 -4.25 11.87 10.76
C SER A 213 -4.66 10.65 11.60
N LEU A 214 -4.90 9.49 10.99
CA LEU A 214 -5.51 8.32 11.65
C LEU A 214 -4.47 7.24 11.97
N THR A 215 -3.55 7.57 12.88
CA THR A 215 -2.45 6.66 13.28
C THR A 215 -2.99 5.32 13.80
N GLU A 216 -4.15 5.31 14.47
CA GLU A 216 -4.82 4.10 14.96
C GLU A 216 -5.21 3.11 13.86
N TRP A 217 -5.44 3.57 12.63
CA TRP A 217 -5.83 2.69 11.53
C TRP A 217 -4.64 1.91 10.98
N SER A 218 -3.47 2.55 10.97
CA SER A 218 -2.22 1.89 10.56
C SER A 218 -1.79 0.82 11.57
N GLY A 219 -2.09 1.06 12.86
CA GLY A 219 -1.66 0.23 13.98
C GLY A 219 -0.16 0.29 14.27
N VAL A 220 0.59 1.18 13.62
CA VAL A 220 2.04 1.22 13.69
C VAL A 220 2.62 2.63 13.75
N THR A 221 3.86 2.73 14.21
CA THR A 221 4.63 3.98 14.28
C THR A 221 5.99 3.80 13.61
N LYS A 222 6.48 4.88 13.00
CA LYS A 222 7.81 4.93 12.36
C LYS A 222 8.87 5.35 13.37
N ASN A 223 10.04 4.73 13.27
CA ASN A 223 11.29 5.32 13.74
C ASN A 223 12.12 5.68 12.50
N PRO A 224 12.67 6.91 12.39
CA PRO A 224 13.43 7.33 11.21
C PRO A 224 14.58 6.37 10.83
N ASN A 225 15.19 5.69 11.80
CA ASN A 225 16.34 4.79 11.59
C ASN A 225 15.96 3.34 11.24
N ASP A 226 14.69 2.97 11.40
CA ASP A 226 14.22 1.59 11.22
C ASP A 226 13.71 1.38 9.78
N LEU A 227 13.90 0.16 9.26
CA LEU A 227 13.29 -0.27 8.00
C LEU A 227 11.82 -0.67 8.15
N HIS A 228 11.45 -1.12 9.35
CA HIS A 228 10.12 -1.65 9.65
C HIS A 228 9.52 -0.86 10.80
N THR A 229 8.21 -0.63 10.72
CA THR A 229 7.49 0.05 11.79
C THR A 229 7.32 -0.86 13.01
N ARG A 230 6.99 -0.24 14.14
CA ARG A 230 6.67 -0.94 15.40
C ARG A 230 5.18 -0.75 15.71
N PRO A 231 4.55 -1.66 16.46
CA PRO A 231 3.17 -1.47 16.92
C PRO A 231 2.99 -0.11 17.61
N ALA A 232 1.95 0.64 17.24
CA ALA A 232 1.70 1.96 17.80
C ALA A 232 1.25 1.86 19.26
N SER A 233 1.95 2.49 20.20
CA SER A 233 1.48 2.67 21.58
C SER A 233 0.69 3.97 21.71
N LEU A 234 -0.63 3.91 21.53
CA LEU A 234 -1.51 5.07 21.76
C LEU A 234 -1.94 5.05 23.22
N HIS A 235 -1.41 5.98 24.03
CA HIS A 235 -1.65 6.04 25.47
C HIS A 235 -3.12 6.24 25.86
N GLU A 236 -3.92 6.78 24.95
CA GLU A 236 -5.34 7.11 25.16
C GLU A 236 -6.29 5.95 24.79
N LYS A 237 -5.81 4.86 24.19
CA LYS A 237 -6.65 3.74 23.72
C LYS A 237 -6.17 2.39 24.26
N THR A 238 -7.11 1.56 24.69
CA THR A 238 -6.82 0.17 25.07
C THR A 238 -6.31 -0.65 23.86
N PRO A 239 -5.59 -1.77 24.08
CA PRO A 239 -5.23 -2.70 23.01
C PRO A 239 -6.43 -3.15 22.16
N SER A 240 -7.58 -3.44 22.79
CA SER A 240 -8.79 -3.88 22.09
C SER A 240 -9.38 -2.79 21.18
N GLN A 241 -9.45 -1.55 21.64
CA GLN A 241 -9.94 -0.42 20.84
C GLN A 241 -9.03 -0.15 19.62
N ARG A 242 -7.71 -0.27 19.80
CA ARG A 242 -6.75 -0.17 18.68
C ARG A 242 -6.98 -1.28 17.65
N HIS A 243 -7.12 -2.51 18.12
CA HIS A 243 -7.37 -3.65 17.24
C HIS A 243 -8.68 -3.49 16.46
N ALA A 244 -9.75 -3.04 17.12
CA ALA A 244 -11.04 -2.76 16.48
C ALA A 244 -10.92 -1.67 15.40
N SER A 245 -10.21 -0.57 15.69
CA SER A 245 -9.96 0.51 14.72
C SER A 245 -9.19 0.02 13.49
N MET A 246 -8.15 -0.79 13.70
CA MET A 246 -7.39 -1.41 12.61
C MET A 246 -8.24 -2.37 11.78
N LYS A 247 -9.04 -3.21 12.43
CA LYS A 247 -9.93 -4.17 11.77
C LYS A 247 -10.95 -3.44 10.91
N TYR A 248 -11.62 -2.43 11.46
CA TYR A 248 -12.54 -1.57 10.72
C TYR A 248 -11.89 -0.99 9.46
N ALA A 249 -10.75 -0.30 9.61
CA ALA A 249 -10.09 0.35 8.48
C ALA A 249 -9.65 -0.63 7.38
N ARG A 250 -9.22 -1.85 7.76
CA ARG A 250 -8.86 -2.89 6.80
C ARG A 250 -10.05 -3.44 6.04
N VAL A 251 -11.18 -3.65 6.72
CA VAL A 251 -12.39 -4.15 6.07
C VAL A 251 -12.96 -3.09 5.13
N GLU A 252 -13.08 -1.85 5.58
CA GLU A 252 -13.53 -0.73 4.73
C GLU A 252 -12.61 -0.52 3.53
N ALA A 253 -11.29 -0.57 3.71
CA ALA A 253 -10.34 -0.50 2.60
C ALA A 253 -10.55 -1.64 1.59
N LYS A 254 -10.86 -2.85 2.04
CA LYS A 254 -11.15 -4.00 1.17
C LYS A 254 -12.47 -3.83 0.42
N LEU A 255 -13.53 -3.40 1.10
CA LEU A 255 -14.84 -3.16 0.49
C LEU A 255 -14.79 -2.04 -0.55
N THR A 256 -14.15 -0.92 -0.21
CA THR A 256 -13.98 0.22 -1.12
C THR A 256 -13.11 -0.17 -2.32
N ALA A 257 -12.07 -0.98 -2.11
CA ALA A 257 -11.22 -1.49 -3.18
C ALA A 257 -11.97 -2.41 -4.15
N HIS A 258 -12.90 -3.23 -3.64
CA HIS A 258 -13.76 -4.08 -4.46
C HIS A 258 -14.67 -3.26 -5.38
N GLN A 259 -15.27 -2.20 -4.85
CA GLN A 259 -16.06 -1.25 -5.63
C GLN A 259 -15.21 -0.60 -6.72
N LEU A 260 -13.99 -0.15 -6.38
CA LEU A 260 -13.08 0.48 -7.33
C LEU A 260 -12.67 -0.49 -8.45
N ALA A 261 -12.32 -1.73 -8.11
CA ALA A 261 -11.97 -2.77 -9.08
C ALA A 261 -13.14 -3.07 -10.03
N SER A 262 -14.36 -3.19 -9.48
CA SER A 262 -15.57 -3.41 -10.26
C SER A 262 -15.85 -2.27 -11.24
N TRP A 263 -15.71 -1.01 -10.80
CA TRP A 263 -15.82 0.16 -11.67
C TRP A 263 -14.77 0.15 -12.78
N PHE A 264 -13.50 -0.11 -12.44
CA PHE A 264 -12.40 -0.14 -13.41
C PHE A 264 -12.65 -1.19 -14.50
N LEU A 265 -13.06 -2.39 -14.12
CA LEU A 265 -13.40 -3.47 -15.07
C LEU A 265 -14.65 -3.13 -15.90
N GLY A 266 -15.73 -2.65 -15.25
CA GLY A 266 -16.99 -2.30 -15.92
C GLY A 266 -16.86 -1.17 -16.93
N SER A 267 -16.00 -0.18 -16.65
CA SER A 267 -15.69 0.90 -17.59
C SER A 267 -14.99 0.42 -18.88
N LYS A 268 -14.44 -0.80 -18.88
CA LYS A 268 -13.65 -1.37 -19.99
C LYS A 268 -14.40 -2.44 -20.77
N ASP A 269 -15.31 -3.15 -20.15
CA ASP A 269 -16.07 -4.23 -20.81
C ASP A 269 -17.25 -3.72 -21.67
N GLY A 270 -17.36 -2.41 -21.90
CA GLY A 270 -18.37 -1.84 -22.81
C GLY A 270 -19.82 -1.98 -22.33
N ARG A 271 -20.06 -2.30 -21.04
CA ARG A 271 -21.39 -2.17 -20.44
C ARG A 271 -21.69 -0.70 -20.15
N GLN A 272 -21.97 0.06 -21.19
CA GLN A 272 -22.94 1.15 -21.06
C GLN A 272 -24.29 0.48 -20.90
N ASP A 273 -24.73 0.27 -19.66
CA ASP A 273 -26.17 0.29 -19.43
C ASP A 273 -26.61 1.71 -19.79
N ASP A 274 -27.33 1.85 -20.89
CA ASP A 274 -27.92 3.10 -21.42
C ASP A 274 -28.92 3.78 -20.46
N ASN A 275 -28.82 3.50 -19.16
CA ASN A 275 -29.66 4.07 -18.11
C ASN A 275 -28.87 4.50 -16.86
N GLN A 276 -27.55 4.65 -16.95
CA GLN A 276 -26.72 5.15 -15.83
C GLN A 276 -25.85 6.34 -16.23
N SER A 277 -26.46 7.35 -16.84
CA SER A 277 -25.94 8.72 -16.79
C SER A 277 -26.15 9.32 -15.40
N ASN A 278 -25.57 8.70 -14.36
CA ASN A 278 -25.42 9.35 -13.07
C ASN A 278 -23.93 9.55 -12.85
N THR A 279 -23.54 10.81 -12.81
CA THR A 279 -22.19 11.27 -12.50
C THR A 279 -21.68 10.65 -11.19
N ILE A 280 -20.36 10.56 -11.03
CA ILE A 280 -19.72 10.04 -9.81
C ILE A 280 -20.27 10.75 -8.56
N GLU A 281 -20.67 12.02 -8.69
CA GLU A 281 -21.30 12.82 -7.63
C GLU A 281 -22.68 12.28 -7.21
N GLU A 282 -23.50 11.81 -8.15
CA GLU A 282 -24.85 11.30 -7.87
C GLU A 282 -24.86 9.92 -7.22
N ARG A 283 -23.83 9.09 -7.43
CA ARG A 283 -23.66 7.81 -6.72
C ARG A 283 -23.15 7.97 -5.29
N LEU A 284 -22.52 9.10 -4.98
CA LEU A 284 -21.98 9.40 -3.66
C LEU A 284 -22.98 10.17 -2.77
N ALA A 285 -24.10 10.65 -3.34
CA ALA A 285 -25.15 11.38 -2.65
C ALA A 285 -26.32 10.51 -2.14
N ALA A 286 -26.36 9.22 -2.50
CA ALA A 286 -27.29 8.22 -1.96
C ALA A 286 -26.65 7.39 -0.84
#